data_AF-A0A6A4ULA9-F1
#
_entry.id   AF-A0A6A4ULA9-F1
#
_cell.length_a   1.000
_cell.length_b   1.000
_cell.length_c   1.000
_cell.angle_alpha   90.00
_cell.angle_beta   90.00
_cell.angle_gamma   90.00
#
_symmetry.space_group_name_H-M   'P 1'
#
loop_
_entity.id
_entity.type
_entity.pdbx_description
1 polymer ?
#
loop_
_entity_poly.entity_id
_entity_poly.type
_entity_poly.pdbx_seq_one_letter_code
_entity_poly.pdbx_strand_id
1 'polypeptide(L)'
;MTMLTLNAILKVMKEVPVNRLEELYQFIHSLTPATKQTETLRKKILSFGGAFSDMSNKDYNDYLNQTKKSRTKLFDRKIDL
;
A
#
# COMPACT_ATOMS: atom_id res chain seq x y z
N MET A 1 2.47 30.51 -17.51
CA MET A 1 2.60 29.15 -16.95
C MET A 1 1.58 28.29 -17.68
N THR A 2 2.03 27.47 -18.63
CA THR A 2 1.14 26.65 -19.48
C THR A 2 0.55 25.51 -18.66
N MET A 3 -0.77 25.54 -18.44
CA MET A 3 -1.50 24.43 -17.82
C MET A 3 -1.48 23.24 -18.79
N LEU A 4 -0.70 22.20 -18.45
CA LEU A 4 -0.75 20.93 -19.15
C LEU A 4 -2.11 20.29 -18.90
N THR A 5 -2.92 20.17 -19.95
CA THR A 5 -4.19 19.45 -19.89
C THR A 5 -3.94 17.95 -20.05
N LEU A 6 -4.81 17.13 -19.47
CA LEU A 6 -4.74 15.67 -19.61
C LEU A 6 -4.67 15.24 -21.08
N ASN A 7 -5.43 15.89 -21.95
CA ASN A 7 -5.44 15.62 -23.39
C ASN A 7 -4.09 15.92 -24.06
N ALA A 8 -3.41 16.99 -23.64
CA ALA A 8 -2.07 17.32 -24.14
C ALA A 8 -1.05 16.25 -23.72
N ILE A 9 -1.12 15.79 -22.47
CA ILE A 9 -0.24 14.74 -21.94
C ILE A 9 -0.47 13.42 -22.69
N LEU A 10 -1.73 13.00 -22.87
CA LEU A 10 -2.07 11.77 -23.59
C LEU A 10 -1.62 11.80 -25.05
N LYS A 11 -1.66 12.97 -25.70
CA LYS A 11 -1.16 13.13 -27.06
C LYS A 11 0.35 12.86 -27.13
N VAL A 12 1.12 13.44 -26.23
CA VAL A 12 2.58 13.24 -26.15
C VAL A 12 2.93 11.79 -25.84
N MET A 13 2.19 11.13 -24.93
CA MET A 13 2.42 9.72 -24.59
C MET A 13 2.17 8.77 -25.77
N LYS A 14 1.22 9.10 -26.66
CA LYS A 14 0.94 8.30 -27.87
C LYS A 14 2.02 8.42 -28.94
N GLU A 15 2.80 9.49 -28.93
CA GLU A 15 3.89 9.72 -29.88
C GLU A 15 5.21 9.05 -29.44
N VAL A 16 5.23 8.38 -28.29
CA VAL A 16 6.41 7.69 -27.78
C VAL A 16 6.74 6.47 -28.66
N PRO A 17 7.98 6.35 -29.16
CA PRO A 17 8.42 5.20 -29.93
C PRO A 17 8.29 3.88 -29.16
N VAL A 18 7.91 2.80 -29.87
CA VAL A 18 7.65 1.47 -29.28
C VAL A 18 8.83 0.95 -28.45
N ASN A 19 10.06 1.22 -28.89
CA ASN A 19 11.29 0.80 -28.19
C ASN A 19 11.55 1.52 -26.85
N ARG A 20 10.74 2.54 -26.49
CA ARG A 20 10.82 3.26 -25.22
C ARG A 20 9.59 3.08 -24.33
N LEU A 21 8.61 2.28 -24.76
CA LEU A 21 7.37 2.07 -24.00
C LEU A 21 7.64 1.37 -22.66
N GLU A 22 8.59 0.43 -22.63
CA GLU A 22 8.95 -0.28 -21.39
C GLU A 22 9.59 0.67 -20.37
N GLU A 23 10.55 1.50 -20.80
CA GLU A 23 11.18 2.50 -19.94
C GLU A 23 10.16 3.52 -19.41
N LEU A 24 9.24 3.96 -20.27
CA LEU A 24 8.16 4.87 -19.89
C LEU A 24 7.22 4.22 -18.86
N TYR A 25 6.87 2.94 -19.06
CA TYR A 25 6.02 2.18 -18.16
C TYR A 25 6.64 2.09 -16.77
N GLN A 26 7.92 1.71 -16.68
CA GLN A 26 8.67 1.63 -15.41
C GLN A 26 8.74 3.00 -14.73
N PHE A 27 9.01 4.06 -15.49
CA PHE A 27 9.08 5.43 -14.97
C PHE A 27 7.74 5.88 -14.37
N ILE A 28 6.62 5.70 -15.07
CA ILE A 28 5.28 6.05 -14.57
C ILE A 28 4.95 5.27 -13.29
N HIS A 29 5.30 3.98 -13.24
CA HIS A 29 5.09 3.16 -12.05
C HIS A 29 5.96 3.62 -10.87
N SER A 30 7.16 4.14 -11.12
CA SER A 30 8.01 4.74 -10.08
C SER A 30 7.44 6.05 -9.53
N LEU A 31 6.76 6.84 -10.38
CA LEU A 31 6.09 8.08 -9.99
C LEU A 31 4.80 7.82 -9.22
N THR A 32 4.18 6.67 -9.42
CA THR A 32 3.03 6.25 -8.63
C THR A 32 3.56 5.90 -7.24
N PRO A 33 3.20 6.64 -6.18
CA PRO A 33 3.61 6.25 -4.85
C PRO A 33 3.10 4.84 -4.64
N ALA A 34 3.98 3.89 -4.35
CA ALA A 34 3.55 2.63 -3.75
C ALA A 34 2.62 3.07 -2.63
N THR A 35 1.34 2.78 -2.73
CA THR A 35 0.32 3.21 -1.78
C THR A 35 0.69 2.55 -0.47
N LYS A 36 1.60 3.20 0.27
CA LYS A 36 1.99 2.80 1.62
C LYS A 36 0.66 2.74 2.32
N GLN A 37 0.28 1.55 2.78
CA GLN A 37 -0.88 1.43 3.66
C GLN A 37 -0.60 2.36 4.83
N THR A 38 -1.17 3.56 4.77
CA THR A 38 -1.02 4.54 5.83
C THR A 38 -1.73 3.96 7.03
N GLU A 39 -1.18 4.20 8.21
CA GLU A 39 -1.82 3.78 9.46
C GLU A 39 -3.28 4.24 9.50
N THR A 40 -3.59 5.38 8.88
CA THR A 40 -4.91 5.91 8.61
C THR A 40 -5.80 5.00 7.77
N LEU A 41 -5.34 4.47 6.63
CA LEU A 41 -6.12 3.53 5.81
C LEU A 41 -6.38 2.22 6.55
N ARG A 42 -5.39 1.73 7.31
CA ARG A 42 -5.53 0.52 8.13
C ARG A 42 -6.55 0.70 9.25
N LYS A 43 -6.50 1.84 9.95
CA LYS A 43 -7.51 2.23 10.96
C LYS A 43 -8.90 2.38 10.33
N LYS A 44 -8.99 2.96 9.13
CA LYS A 44 -10.24 3.11 8.38
C LYS A 44 -10.86 1.76 7.99
N ILE A 45 -10.05 0.81 7.52
CA ILE A 45 -10.51 -0.56 7.21
C ILE A 45 -11.03 -1.26 8.45
N LEU A 46 -10.36 -1.11 9.60
CA LEU A 46 -10.77 -1.73 10.85
C LEU A 46 -11.99 -1.04 11.49
N SER A 47 -12.12 0.28 11.36
CA SER A 47 -13.32 1.01 11.82
C SER A 47 -14.58 0.57 11.08
N PHE A 48 -14.48 0.16 9.80
CA PHE A 48 -15.62 -0.39 9.07
C PHE A 48 -16.09 -1.73 9.62
N GLY A 49 -15.26 -2.45 10.38
CA GLY A 49 -15.64 -3.68 11.06
C GLY A 49 -16.28 -3.48 12.43
N GLY A 50 -16.35 -2.24 12.95
CA GLY A 50 -16.85 -1.92 14.31
C GLY A 50 -16.00 -2.47 15.46
N ALA A 51 -15.12 -3.44 15.19
CA ALA A 51 -14.17 -3.95 16.14
C ALA A 51 -13.09 -2.90 16.42
N PHE A 52 -12.81 -2.68 17.71
CA PHE A 52 -11.72 -1.82 18.21
C PHE A 52 -11.97 -0.30 18.17
N SER A 53 -13.21 0.17 17.93
CA SER A 53 -13.54 1.62 18.00
C SER A 53 -13.25 2.24 19.38
N ASP A 54 -13.45 1.46 20.44
CA ASP A 54 -13.36 1.92 21.83
C ASP A 54 -11.96 1.67 22.42
N MET A 55 -11.04 1.14 21.61
CA MET A 55 -9.71 0.76 22.05
C MET A 55 -8.74 1.94 21.91
N SER A 56 -7.91 2.17 22.93
CA SER A 56 -6.86 3.18 22.82
C SER A 56 -5.82 2.78 21.77
N ASN A 57 -5.14 3.77 21.16
CA ASN A 57 -4.06 3.49 20.22
C ASN A 57 -2.97 2.59 20.83
N LYS A 58 -2.71 2.72 22.13
CA LYS A 58 -1.74 1.90 22.85
C LYS A 58 -2.18 0.44 22.88
N ASP A 59 -3.41 0.19 23.32
CA ASP A 59 -3.94 -1.17 23.46
C ASP A 59 -4.06 -1.86 22.10
N TYR A 60 -4.41 -1.10 21.07
CA TYR A 60 -4.45 -1.59 19.69
C TYR A 60 -3.05 -2.01 19.20
N ASN A 61 -2.02 -1.21 19.47
CA ASN A 61 -0.64 -1.57 19.12
C ASN A 61 -0.14 -2.78 19.92
N ASP A 62 -0.50 -2.88 21.19
CA ASP A 62 -0.18 -4.04 22.04
C ASP A 62 -0.86 -5.32 21.51
N TYR A 63 -2.13 -5.22 21.08
CA TYR A 63 -2.86 -6.30 20.42
C TYR A 63 -2.17 -6.76 19.12
N LEU A 64 -1.77 -5.82 18.26
CA LEU A 64 -1.05 -6.14 17.01
C LEU A 64 0.27 -6.86 17.30
N ASN A 65 1.02 -6.40 18.30
CA ASN A 65 2.29 -7.00 18.71
C ASN A 65 2.10 -8.43 19.24
N GLN A 66 1.10 -8.66 20.09
CA GLN A 66 0.78 -9.99 20.59
C GLN A 66 0.32 -10.93 19.47
N THR A 67 -0.56 -10.46 18.60
CA THR A 67 -1.03 -11.24 17.44
C THR A 67 0.13 -11.68 16.56
N LYS A 68 1.07 -10.76 16.27
CA LYS A 68 2.27 -11.08 15.49
C LYS A 68 3.14 -12.13 16.19
N LYS A 69 3.41 -11.95 17.49
CA LYS A 69 4.20 -12.92 18.30
C LYS A 69 3.56 -14.31 18.31
N SER A 70 2.25 -14.38 18.56
CA SER A 70 1.51 -15.65 18.59
C SER A 70 1.53 -16.34 17.24
N ARG A 71 1.33 -15.59 16.14
CA ARG A 71 1.42 -16.14 14.78
C ARG A 71 2.79 -16.74 14.52
N THR A 72 3.86 -16.00 14.78
CA THR A 72 5.24 -16.50 14.64
C THR A 72 5.45 -17.78 15.45
N LYS A 73 5.03 -17.81 16.73
CA LYS A 73 5.15 -19.01 17.57
C LYS A 73 4.36 -20.22 17.06
N LEU A 74 3.21 -20.00 16.43
CA LEU A 74 2.38 -21.09 15.91
C LEU A 74 2.95 -21.69 14.63
N PHE A 75 3.49 -20.86 13.74
CA PHE A 75 3.97 -21.28 12.42
C PHE A 75 5.47 -21.57 12.34
N ASP A 76 6.29 -21.05 13.26
CA ASP A 76 7.72 -21.40 13.39
C ASP A 76 7.96 -22.54 14.38
N ARG A 77 6.91 -23.25 14.80
CA ARG A 77 7.08 -24.46 15.60
C ARG A 77 7.79 -25.52 14.75
N LYS A 78 9.01 -25.89 15.14
CA LYS A 78 9.61 -27.15 14.69
C LYS A 78 8.76 -28.28 15.25
N ILE A 79 7.95 -28.88 14.38
CA ILE A 79 7.26 -30.13 14.68
C ILE A 79 8.26 -31.22 14.29
N ASP A 80 8.84 -31.92 15.27
CA ASP A 80 9.46 -33.21 15.01
C ASP A 80 8.33 -34.20 14.72
N LEU A 81 8.25 -34.65 13.47
CA LEU A 81 7.31 -35.65 12.96
C LEU A 81 7.98 -37.03 12.98
#